data_AF-A0A1B7LEU9-F1
#
_entry.id   AF-A0A1B7LEU9-F1
#
_cell.length_a   1.000
_cell.length_b   1.000
_cell.length_c   1.000
_cell.angle_alpha   90.00
_cell.angle_beta   90.00
_cell.angle_gamma   90.00
#
_symmetry.space_group_name_H-M   'P 1'
#
loop_
_entity.id
_entity.type
_entity.pdbx_description
1 polymer ?
#
loop_
_entity_poly.entity_id
_entity_poly.type
_entity_poly.pdbx_seq_one_letter_code
_entity_poly.pdbx_strand_id
1 'polypeptide(L)' 'MGKMTREEEIRTLEQRIADLRRRLPAHSVRPHMLQELEELEEALERLQAEAEGTPRAK' A
#
# COMPACT_ATOMS: atom_id res chain seq x y z
N MET A 1 4.23 -2.58 -23.71
CA MET A 1 3.64 -2.08 -22.46
C MET A 1 4.73 -1.30 -21.73
N GLY A 2 4.59 0.02 -21.59
CA GLY A 2 5.54 0.80 -20.80
C GLY A 2 5.51 0.30 -19.35
N LYS A 3 6.68 0.10 -18.74
CA LYS A 3 6.74 -0.21 -17.30
C LYS A 3 6.24 1.03 -16.56
N MET A 4 5.33 0.86 -15.60
CA MET A 4 4.97 1.95 -14.68
C MET A 4 6.24 2.42 -13.98
N THR A 5 6.35 3.73 -13.79
CA THR A 5 7.42 4.28 -12.97
C THR A 5 7.14 3.96 -11.50
N ARG A 6 8.19 3.97 -10.70
CA ARG A 6 8.09 3.69 -9.26
C ARG A 6 7.13 4.67 -8.55
N GLU A 7 7.11 5.92 -8.99
CA GLU A 7 6.19 6.95 -8.50
C GLU A 7 4.73 6.63 -8.86
N GLU A 8 4.49 6.09 -10.06
CA GLU A 8 3.15 5.63 -10.48
C GLU A 8 2.69 4.42 -9.66
N GLU A 9 3.58 3.50 -9.34
CA GLU A 9 3.29 2.35 -8.48
C GLU A 9 2.92 2.78 -7.05
N ILE A 10 3.71 3.69 -6.46
CA ILE A 10 3.44 4.28 -5.14
C ILE A 10 2.07 4.95 -5.12
N ARG A 11 1.77 5.83 -6.10
CA ARG A 11 0.47 6.50 -6.21
C ARG A 11 -0.69 5.51 -6.35
N THR A 12 -0.48 4.42 -7.09
CA THR A 12 -1.49 3.39 -7.28
C THR A 12 -1.79 2.68 -5.95
N LEU A 13 -0.77 2.34 -5.17
CA LEU A 13 -0.95 1.72 -3.86
C LEU A 13 -1.65 2.67 -2.89
N GLU A 14 -1.26 3.93 -2.83
CA GLU A 14 -1.92 4.96 -2.01
C GLU A 14 -3.42 5.08 -2.33
N GLN A 15 -3.77 5.09 -3.62
CA GLN A 15 -5.17 5.12 -4.04
C GLN A 15 -5.94 3.87 -3.60
N ARG A 16 -5.34 2.68 -3.74
CA ARG A 16 -5.98 1.42 -3.33
C ARG A 16 -6.19 1.37 -1.82
N ILE A 17 -5.19 1.80 -1.04
CA ILE A 17 -5.28 1.91 0.42
C ILE A 17 -6.41 2.88 0.82
N ALA A 18 -6.48 4.05 0.19
CA ALA A 18 -7.51 5.05 0.47
C ALA A 18 -8.92 4.53 0.12
N ASP A 19 -9.09 3.84 -1.00
CA ASP A 19 -10.37 3.21 -1.37
C ASP A 19 -10.77 2.12 -0.38
N LEU A 20 -9.83 1.24 -0.04
CA LEU A 20 -10.08 0.14 0.89
C LEU A 20 -10.46 0.67 2.27
N ARG A 21 -9.71 1.64 2.80
CA ARG A 21 -10.00 2.30 4.08
C ARG A 21 -11.36 2.99 4.08
N ARG A 22 -11.78 3.61 2.97
CA ARG A 22 -13.12 4.22 2.83
C ARG A 22 -14.25 3.20 2.86
N ARG A 23 -13.99 1.99 2.37
CA ARG A 23 -14.97 0.90 2.29
C ARG A 23 -14.99 0.01 3.53
N LEU A 24 -14.08 0.20 4.48
CA LEU A 24 -14.04 -0.56 5.73
C LEU A 24 -15.31 -0.31 6.57
N PRO A 25 -16.04 -1.36 6.97
CA PRO A 25 -17.20 -1.21 7.85
C PRO A 25 -16.77 -0.80 9.27
N ALA A 26 -17.33 0.28 9.81
CA ALA A 26 -16.96 0.82 11.12
C ALA A 26 -17.13 -0.15 12.31
N HIS A 27 -18.03 -1.14 12.19
CA HIS A 27 -18.37 -2.06 13.28
C HIS A 27 -18.13 -3.54 12.96
N SER A 28 -17.69 -3.87 11.74
CA SER A 28 -17.47 -5.25 11.32
C SER A 28 -16.39 -5.29 10.25
N VAL A 29 -15.21 -4.82 10.64
CA VAL A 29 -14.04 -4.91 9.78
C VAL A 29 -13.75 -6.39 9.51
N ARG A 30 -13.78 -6.76 8.24
CA ARG A 30 -13.58 -8.16 7.82
C ARG A 30 -12.08 -8.47 7.86
N PRO A 31 -11.64 -9.61 8.43
CA PRO A 31 -10.21 -9.96 8.54
C PRO A 31 -9.47 -9.91 7.20
N HIS A 32 -10.09 -10.35 6.10
CA HIS A 32 -9.47 -10.28 4.77
C HIS A 32 -9.21 -8.85 4.30
N MET A 33 -10.06 -7.89 4.68
CA MET A 33 -9.85 -6.48 4.30
C MET A 33 -8.74 -5.84 5.13
N LEU A 34 -8.54 -6.27 6.38
CA LEU A 34 -7.39 -5.85 7.18
C LEU A 34 -6.10 -6.41 6.61
N GLN A 35 -6.09 -7.70 6.29
CA GLN A 35 -4.93 -8.34 5.71
C GLN A 35 -4.56 -7.70 4.36
N GLU A 36 -5.54 -7.44 3.49
CA GLU A 36 -5.30 -6.72 2.23
C GLU A 36 -4.74 -5.31 2.48
N LEU A 37 -5.25 -4.61 3.50
CA LEU A 37 -4.74 -3.29 3.86
C LEU A 37 -3.28 -3.34 4.34
N GLU A 38 -2.95 -4.28 5.23
CA GLU A 38 -1.58 -4.49 5.73
C GLU A 38 -0.62 -4.84 4.60
N GLU A 39 -1.01 -5.71 3.67
CA GLU A 39 -0.21 -6.09 2.50
C GLU A 39 0.06 -4.89 1.57
N LEU A 40 -0.96 -4.06 1.33
CA LEU A 40 -0.83 -2.83 0.53
C LEU A 40 0.06 -1.80 1.21
N GLU A 41 -0.08 -1.61 2.52
CA GLU A 41 0.72 -0.69 3.32
C GLU A 41 2.19 -1.11 3.39
N GLU A 42 2.46 -2.40 3.59
CA GLU A 42 3.82 -2.94 3.58
C GLU A 42 4.47 -2.84 2.19
N ALA A 43 3.70 -3.06 1.11
CA ALA A 43 4.18 -2.83 -0.24
C ALA A 43 4.53 -1.36 -0.50
N LEU A 44 3.68 -0.44 -0.04
CA LEU A 44 3.93 1.00 -0.14
C LEU A 44 5.21 1.39 0.61
N GLU A 45 5.35 0.94 1.85
CA GLU A 45 6.52 1.19 2.70
C GLU A 45 7.81 0.68 2.02
N ARG A 46 7.79 -0.53 1.46
CA ARG A 46 8.93 -1.09 0.71
C ARG A 46 9.29 -0.20 -0.48
N LEU A 47 8.31 0.19 -1.30
CA LEU A 47 8.57 1.02 -2.47
C LEU A 47 9.10 2.41 -2.10
N GLN A 48 8.59 3.01 -1.02
CA GLN A 48 9.06 4.28 -0.49
C GLN A 48 10.48 4.17 0.07
N ALA A 49 10.78 3.15 0.87
CA ALA A 49 12.12 2.93 1.42
C ALA A 49 13.17 2.75 0.32
N GLU A 50 12.83 2.00 -0.73
CA GLU A 50 13.69 1.83 -1.90
C GLU A 50 13.82 3.12 -2.74
N ALA A 51 12.79 3.97 -2.76
CA ALA A 51 12.85 5.26 -3.45
C ALA A 51 13.67 6.30 -2.66
N GLU A 52 13.58 6.29 -1.33
CA GLU A 52 14.33 7.16 -0.42
C GLU A 52 15.75 6.65 -0.12
N GLY A 53 16.12 5.47 -0.62
CA GLY A 53 17.44 4.87 -0.42
C GLY A 53 17.73 4.48 1.03
N THR A 54 16.70 4.36 1.87
CA THR A 54 16.85 3.99 3.29
C THR A 54 16.75 2.47 3.42
N PRO A 55 17.86 1.76 3.67
CA PRO A 55 17.79 0.32 3.93
C PRO A 55 17.05 0.11 5.26
N ARG A 56 15.92 -0.60 5.22
CA ARG A 56 15.22 -1.04 6.42
C ARG A 56 16.19 -1.92 7.22
N ALA A 57 16.65 -1.41 8.37
CA ALA A 57 17.44 -2.19 9.30
C ALA A 57 16.61 -3.42 9.70
N LYS A 58 17.17 -4.61 9.42
CA LYS A 58 16.58 -5.90 9.79
C LYS A 58 16.52 -6.07 11.30
#